data_AF-A0A1H3I9K7-F1
#
_entry.id   AF-A0A1H3I9K7-F1
#
_cell.length_a   1.000
_cell.length_b   1.000
_cell.length_c   1.000
_cell.angle_alpha   90.00
_cell.angle_beta   90.00
_cell.angle_gamma   90.00
#
_symmetry.space_group_name_H-M   'P 1'
#
loop_
_entity.id
_entity.type
_entity.pdbx_description
1 polymer ?
#
loop_
_entity_poly.entity_id
_entity_poly.type
_entity_poly.pdbx_seq_one_letter_code
_entity_poly.pdbx_strand_id
1 'polypeptide(L)'
;MAFIRRVVISCLIGMGILFPISSYNVVFAQDEIPTVMDGLVNRVIDLHPSFLNHIAGARNTDIDISVLESTTKHEGKIYEQAQQWKTEIKPKMEDSKKEILNYNSEFQSTYDEIQNQITSKNKDEILKLLEVMQSRITNKKQSVTEFLATLKDYMKDVTTSSQQLQNDRMGVQATMDGYRASLDSLYDQLYNTTSDTVREQLENQTAEISIKLYDNLEPLYKDENVMIDSINGVNDGVLNVGWIISLEDMNTNWTILDTKLKKLIQNMKDASDINWTFITDDMSTVKEAWDNIYKRTEEL
;
A
#
# COMPACT_ATOMS: atom_id res chain seq x y z
N MET A 1 31.42 -61.12 -16.36
CA MET A 1 30.91 -61.81 -15.16
C MET A 1 31.68 -61.26 -13.96
N ALA A 2 30.96 -60.84 -12.93
CA ALA A 2 31.32 -59.79 -11.96
C ALA A 2 32.41 -60.13 -10.93
N PHE A 3 33.16 -59.11 -10.48
CA PHE A 3 33.89 -59.09 -9.20
C PHE A 3 34.05 -57.60 -8.76
N ILE A 4 33.19 -57.08 -7.86
CA ILE A 4 33.35 -56.89 -6.40
C ILE A 4 34.21 -55.67 -5.99
N ARG A 5 33.52 -54.70 -5.34
CA ARG A 5 33.86 -53.81 -4.18
C ARG A 5 35.27 -53.18 -4.11
N ARG A 6 35.50 -51.91 -3.72
CA ARG A 6 35.01 -51.18 -2.51
C ARG A 6 35.55 -49.72 -2.56
N VAL A 7 34.73 -48.75 -2.12
CA VAL A 7 35.00 -47.50 -1.35
C VAL A 7 36.44 -46.95 -1.28
N VAL A 8 36.62 -45.64 -1.54
CA VAL A 8 37.27 -44.64 -0.63
C VAL A 8 37.09 -43.19 -1.16
N ILE A 9 36.87 -42.32 -0.19
CA ILE A 9 36.61 -40.87 -0.17
C ILE A 9 37.86 -40.05 -0.55
N SER A 10 37.72 -38.90 -1.23
CA SER A 10 38.25 -37.57 -0.81
C SER A 10 38.35 -36.53 -1.94
N CYS A 11 37.78 -35.35 -1.64
CA CYS A 11 38.16 -33.97 -1.99
C CYS A 11 38.29 -33.54 -3.46
N LEU A 12 37.57 -32.45 -3.82
CA LEU A 12 38.09 -31.18 -4.37
C LEU A 12 36.89 -30.21 -4.53
N ILE A 13 36.78 -29.22 -3.63
CA ILE A 13 37.08 -27.78 -3.84
C ILE A 13 36.02 -27.06 -4.68
N GLY A 14 35.50 -25.99 -4.08
CA GLY A 14 34.37 -25.21 -4.56
C GLY A 14 34.65 -24.36 -5.80
N MET A 15 33.55 -24.08 -6.50
CA MET A 15 33.41 -22.95 -7.39
C MET A 15 32.14 -22.20 -6.98
N GLY A 16 32.35 -20.96 -6.54
CA GLY A 16 31.28 -20.03 -6.25
C GLY A 16 30.46 -19.79 -7.52
N ILE A 17 29.15 -20.02 -7.41
CA ILE A 17 28.20 -19.56 -8.41
C ILE A 17 28.03 -18.06 -8.16
N LEU A 18 28.73 -17.27 -8.97
CA LEU A 18 28.36 -15.88 -9.24
C LEU A 18 26.94 -15.89 -9.80
N PHE A 19 25.96 -15.51 -8.99
CA PHE A 19 24.68 -15.08 -9.51
C PHE A 19 24.90 -13.73 -10.20
N PRO A 20 24.60 -13.58 -11.50
CA PRO A 20 24.45 -12.26 -12.07
C PRO A 20 23.26 -11.60 -11.37
N ILE A 21 23.51 -10.46 -10.71
CA ILE A 21 22.47 -9.57 -10.22
C ILE A 21 21.77 -9.06 -11.48
N SER A 22 20.70 -9.73 -11.88
CA SER A 22 19.79 -9.20 -12.89
C SER A 22 19.16 -7.95 -12.29
N SER A 23 19.51 -6.79 -12.83
CA SER A 23 18.76 -5.57 -12.66
C SER A 23 17.36 -5.79 -13.20
N TYR A 24 16.43 -6.15 -12.31
CA TYR A 24 15.01 -6.02 -12.57
C TYR A 24 14.74 -4.52 -12.69
N ASN A 25 14.69 -4.03 -13.94
CA ASN A 25 14.02 -2.79 -14.23
C ASN A 25 12.53 -3.04 -13.97
N VAL A 26 12.09 -2.84 -12.72
CA VAL A 26 10.69 -2.64 -12.44
C VAL A 26 10.33 -1.31 -13.09
N VAL A 27 9.59 -1.38 -14.18
CA VAL A 27 8.93 -0.21 -14.78
C VAL A 27 7.92 0.26 -13.75
N PHE A 28 8.33 1.18 -12.88
CA PHE A 28 7.40 1.92 -12.06
C PHE A 28 6.61 2.82 -13.01
N ALA A 29 5.28 2.69 -13.00
CA ALA A 29 4.41 3.67 -13.62
C ALA A 29 4.69 5.03 -12.96
N GLN A 30 5.41 5.86 -13.70
CA GLN A 30 5.91 7.17 -13.34
C GLN A 30 4.70 8.15 -13.34
N ASP A 31 4.53 8.93 -12.26
CA ASP A 31 3.57 10.06 -12.09
C ASP A 31 2.08 9.82 -11.70
N GLU A 32 1.63 8.61 -11.34
CA GLU A 32 0.18 8.35 -11.14
C GLU A 32 -0.31 8.02 -9.71
N ILE A 33 0.56 7.88 -8.71
CA ILE A 33 0.18 7.25 -7.42
C ILE A 33 -0.87 8.04 -6.62
N PRO A 34 -0.69 9.35 -6.33
CA PRO A 34 -1.73 10.13 -5.64
C PRO A 34 -3.03 10.19 -6.46
N THR A 35 -2.92 10.20 -7.78
CA THR A 35 -4.04 10.31 -8.72
C THR A 35 -4.93 9.07 -8.72
N VAL A 36 -4.31 7.87 -8.70
CA VAL A 36 -5.05 6.61 -8.60
C VAL A 36 -5.78 6.53 -7.26
N MET A 37 -5.06 6.76 -6.15
CA MET A 37 -5.66 6.75 -4.81
C MET A 37 -6.80 7.75 -4.68
N ASP A 38 -6.63 8.97 -5.17
CA ASP A 38 -7.67 10.00 -5.18
C ASP A 38 -8.91 9.55 -5.96
N GLY A 39 -8.74 8.90 -7.11
CA GLY A 39 -9.84 8.36 -7.89
C GLY A 39 -10.63 7.28 -7.13
N LEU A 40 -9.93 6.40 -6.43
CA LEU A 40 -10.54 5.33 -5.65
C LEU A 40 -11.28 5.88 -4.41
N VAL A 41 -10.64 6.77 -3.64
CA VAL A 41 -11.28 7.33 -2.44
C VAL A 41 -12.44 8.26 -2.76
N ASN A 42 -12.37 9.02 -3.87
CA ASN A 42 -13.48 9.87 -4.28
C ASN A 42 -14.69 9.01 -4.69
N ARG A 43 -14.47 7.89 -5.38
CA ARG A 43 -15.54 6.94 -5.71
C ARG A 43 -16.22 6.36 -4.47
N VAL A 44 -15.44 6.02 -3.43
CA VAL A 44 -16.00 5.58 -2.13
C VAL A 44 -16.84 6.70 -1.49
N ILE A 45 -16.30 7.91 -1.44
CA ILE A 45 -16.98 9.08 -0.84
C ILE A 45 -18.29 9.40 -1.58
N ASP A 46 -18.27 9.37 -2.92
CA ASP A 46 -19.44 9.67 -3.75
C ASP A 46 -20.54 8.60 -3.63
N LEU A 47 -20.16 7.36 -3.32
CA LEU A 47 -21.09 6.23 -3.18
C LEU A 47 -21.74 6.17 -1.78
N HIS A 48 -21.10 6.72 -0.76
CA HIS A 48 -21.59 6.69 0.63
C HIS A 48 -23.07 7.13 0.78
N PRO A 49 -23.55 8.23 0.17
CA PRO A 49 -24.94 8.65 0.29
C PRO A 49 -25.94 7.65 -0.32
N SER A 50 -25.63 7.06 -1.49
CA SER A 50 -26.52 6.06 -2.11
C SER A 50 -26.52 4.76 -1.33
N PHE A 51 -25.37 4.37 -0.78
CA PHE A 51 -25.23 3.18 0.04
C PHE A 51 -26.21 3.20 1.23
N LEU A 52 -26.26 4.31 1.97
CA LEU A 52 -27.19 4.46 3.10
C LEU A 52 -28.67 4.38 2.68
N ASN A 53 -29.01 4.86 1.48
CA ASN A 53 -30.36 4.71 0.92
C ASN A 53 -30.66 3.25 0.57
N HIS A 54 -29.70 2.53 0.00
CA HIS A 54 -29.86 1.11 -0.34
C HIS A 54 -29.96 0.23 0.92
N ILE A 55 -29.26 0.58 2.02
CA ILE A 55 -29.50 -0.04 3.33
C ILE A 55 -30.96 0.15 3.79
N ALA A 56 -31.53 1.35 3.62
CA ALA A 56 -32.92 1.61 3.97
C ALA A 56 -33.89 0.79 3.11
N GLY A 57 -33.61 0.60 1.82
CA GLY A 57 -34.35 -0.29 0.93
C GLY A 57 -34.28 -1.75 1.39
N ALA A 58 -33.08 -2.24 1.70
CA ALA A 58 -32.83 -3.60 2.16
C ALA A 58 -33.57 -3.95 3.46
N ARG A 59 -33.87 -2.97 4.33
CA ARG A 59 -34.71 -3.18 5.53
C ARG A 59 -36.15 -3.62 5.23
N ASN A 60 -36.63 -3.41 4.00
CA ASN A 60 -37.95 -3.88 3.56
C ASN A 60 -37.94 -5.33 3.05
N THR A 61 -36.89 -6.08 3.37
CA THR A 61 -36.69 -7.48 2.97
C THR A 61 -36.56 -8.37 4.21
N ASP A 62 -36.30 -9.65 4.00
CA ASP A 62 -36.15 -10.67 5.04
C ASP A 62 -34.67 -10.89 5.41
N ILE A 63 -33.77 -10.00 4.98
CA ILE A 63 -32.37 -10.00 5.37
C ILE A 63 -32.24 -9.82 6.89
N ASP A 64 -31.29 -10.54 7.50
CA ASP A 64 -31.04 -10.43 8.93
C ASP A 64 -30.56 -9.01 9.27
N ILE A 65 -31.16 -8.40 10.28
CA ILE A 65 -30.83 -7.04 10.71
C ILE A 65 -29.35 -6.91 11.12
N SER A 66 -28.76 -7.97 11.66
CA SER A 66 -27.35 -7.99 12.04
C SER A 66 -26.41 -7.88 10.84
N VAL A 67 -26.79 -8.41 9.68
CA VAL A 67 -26.05 -8.23 8.42
C VAL A 67 -26.13 -6.77 7.99
N LEU A 68 -27.30 -6.13 8.06
CA LEU A 68 -27.43 -4.71 7.71
C LEU A 68 -26.65 -3.80 8.67
N GLU A 69 -26.65 -4.11 9.96
CA GLU A 69 -25.89 -3.39 10.98
C GLU A 69 -24.37 -3.52 10.76
N SER A 70 -23.88 -4.74 10.46
CA SER A 70 -22.45 -4.96 10.18
C SER A 70 -22.03 -4.30 8.87
N THR A 71 -22.85 -4.43 7.82
CA THR A 71 -22.64 -3.78 6.51
C THR A 71 -22.52 -2.27 6.66
N THR A 72 -23.47 -1.63 7.35
CA THR A 72 -23.46 -0.18 7.60
C THR A 72 -22.20 0.24 8.37
N LYS A 73 -21.80 -0.55 9.36
CA LYS A 73 -20.61 -0.25 10.17
C LYS A 73 -19.32 -0.36 9.37
N HIS A 74 -19.16 -1.42 8.58
CA HIS A 74 -17.92 -1.64 7.83
C HIS A 74 -17.81 -0.71 6.63
N GLU A 75 -18.92 -0.37 5.98
CA GLU A 75 -18.95 0.70 4.99
C GLU A 75 -18.57 2.06 5.61
N GLY A 76 -19.13 2.40 6.77
CA GLY A 76 -18.78 3.65 7.47
C GLY A 76 -17.29 3.77 7.77
N LYS A 77 -16.64 2.69 8.17
CA LYS A 77 -15.17 2.66 8.34
C LYS A 77 -14.41 2.91 7.04
N ILE A 78 -14.86 2.30 5.94
CA ILE A 78 -14.27 2.48 4.61
C ILE A 78 -14.39 3.94 4.19
N TYR A 79 -15.54 4.56 4.42
CA TYR A 79 -15.76 5.97 4.19
C TYR A 79 -14.83 6.86 5.04
N GLU A 80 -14.71 6.59 6.34
CA GLU A 80 -13.77 7.30 7.23
C GLU A 80 -12.32 7.18 6.75
N GLN A 81 -11.90 5.99 6.31
CA GLN A 81 -10.57 5.73 5.77
C GLN A 81 -10.32 6.47 4.44
N ALA A 82 -11.35 6.60 3.60
CA ALA A 82 -11.29 7.40 2.37
C ALA A 82 -11.10 8.90 2.70
N GLN A 83 -11.73 9.40 3.76
CA GLN A 83 -11.53 10.77 4.25
C GLN A 83 -10.13 10.94 4.88
N GLN A 84 -9.66 9.95 5.62
CA GLN A 84 -8.32 9.97 6.23
C GLN A 84 -7.22 10.06 5.17
N TRP A 85 -7.38 9.39 4.02
CA TRP A 85 -6.46 9.56 2.89
C TRP A 85 -6.30 11.04 2.50
N LYS A 86 -7.42 11.72 2.28
CA LYS A 86 -7.45 13.11 1.79
C LYS A 86 -6.94 14.11 2.81
N THR A 87 -7.25 13.88 4.08
CA THR A 87 -7.02 14.86 5.15
C THR A 87 -5.73 14.64 5.92
N GLU A 88 -5.18 13.42 5.91
CA GLU A 88 -4.02 13.07 6.72
C GLU A 88 -2.91 12.40 5.90
N ILE A 89 -3.18 11.28 5.24
CA ILE A 89 -2.13 10.46 4.62
C ILE A 89 -1.47 11.18 3.45
N LYS A 90 -2.28 11.67 2.49
CA LYS A 90 -1.77 12.39 1.32
C LYS A 90 -1.01 13.67 1.70
N PRO A 91 -1.54 14.55 2.57
CA PRO A 91 -0.78 15.72 3.03
C PRO A 91 0.59 15.36 3.66
N LYS A 92 0.64 14.36 4.56
CA LYS A 92 1.90 13.91 5.18
C LYS A 92 2.91 13.39 4.15
N MET A 93 2.45 12.70 3.11
CA MET A 93 3.27 12.24 2.00
C MET A 93 3.89 13.41 1.23
N GLU A 94 3.07 14.39 0.85
CA GLU A 94 3.52 15.59 0.12
C GLU A 94 4.48 16.44 0.95
N ASP A 95 4.21 16.59 2.25
CA ASP A 95 5.10 17.29 3.18
C ASP A 95 6.45 16.57 3.29
N SER A 96 6.45 15.24 3.44
CA SER A 96 7.67 14.43 3.49
C SER A 96 8.48 14.58 2.18
N LYS A 97 7.82 14.49 1.02
CA LYS A 97 8.43 14.71 -0.29
C LYS A 97 9.09 16.10 -0.36
N LYS A 98 8.34 17.14 -0.02
CA LYS A 98 8.81 18.53 -0.04
C LYS A 98 10.01 18.76 0.89
N GLU A 99 10.00 18.18 2.08
CA GLU A 99 11.11 18.31 3.05
C GLU A 99 12.42 17.71 2.54
N ILE A 100 12.35 16.59 1.82
CA ILE A 100 13.52 15.94 1.22
C ILE A 100 14.02 16.75 0.04
N LEU A 101 13.10 17.16 -0.86
CA LEU A 101 13.46 17.94 -2.05
C LEU A 101 14.11 19.28 -1.69
N ASN A 102 13.55 20.00 -0.71
CA ASN A 102 14.08 21.29 -0.26
C ASN A 102 15.48 21.15 0.37
N TYR A 103 15.77 20.03 1.02
CA TYR A 103 17.06 19.81 1.67
C TYR A 103 18.21 19.58 0.69
N ASN A 104 17.93 19.22 -0.57
CA ASN A 104 18.97 18.93 -1.55
C ASN A 104 19.97 20.07 -1.70
N SER A 105 19.51 21.32 -1.78
CA SER A 105 20.40 22.49 -1.89
C SER A 105 21.38 22.60 -0.70
N GLU A 106 20.89 22.39 0.52
CA GLU A 106 21.72 22.41 1.72
C GLU A 106 22.69 21.23 1.78
N PHE A 107 22.24 20.04 1.35
CA PHE A 107 23.09 18.86 1.27
C PHE A 107 24.26 19.10 0.31
N GLN A 108 23.99 19.54 -0.92
CA GLN A 108 25.03 19.77 -1.93
C GLN A 108 26.00 20.87 -1.46
N SER A 109 25.49 21.96 -0.90
CA SER A 109 26.35 23.03 -0.36
C SER A 109 27.25 22.54 0.78
N THR A 110 26.74 21.69 1.68
CA THR A 110 27.54 21.13 2.77
C THR A 110 28.57 20.12 2.23
N TYR A 111 28.19 19.32 1.24
CA TYR A 111 29.08 18.40 0.55
C TYR A 111 30.26 19.13 -0.12
N ASP A 112 29.97 20.19 -0.89
CA ASP A 112 30.98 20.98 -1.59
C ASP A 112 31.94 21.64 -0.60
N GLU A 113 31.43 22.15 0.52
CA GLU A 113 32.27 22.72 1.58
C GLU A 113 33.18 21.65 2.19
N ILE A 114 32.69 20.43 2.43
CA ILE A 114 33.53 19.31 2.90
C ILE A 114 34.65 19.02 1.89
N GLN A 115 34.37 19.01 0.58
CA GLN A 115 35.40 18.81 -0.46
C GLN A 115 36.48 19.91 -0.43
N ASN A 116 36.09 21.16 -0.22
CA ASN A 116 37.03 22.27 -0.06
C ASN A 116 37.93 22.09 1.18
N GLN A 117 37.34 21.67 2.30
CA GLN A 117 38.08 21.42 3.53
C GLN A 117 39.00 20.18 3.45
N ILE A 118 38.63 19.16 2.66
CA ILE A 118 39.52 18.02 2.34
C ILE A 118 40.78 18.51 1.62
N THR A 119 40.64 19.42 0.66
CA THR A 119 41.76 20.01 -0.08
C THR A 119 42.70 20.79 0.86
N SER A 120 42.11 21.49 1.82
CA SER A 120 42.82 22.25 2.87
C SER A 120 43.30 21.38 4.03
N LYS A 121 42.99 20.07 4.03
CA LYS A 121 43.31 19.09 5.07
C LYS A 121 42.83 19.50 6.47
N ASN A 122 41.71 20.21 6.54
CA ASN A 122 41.16 20.75 7.79
C ASN A 122 40.25 19.73 8.48
N LYS A 123 40.85 18.82 9.25
CA LYS A 123 40.14 17.73 9.95
C LYS A 123 38.98 18.23 10.82
N ASP A 124 39.22 19.29 11.60
CA ASP A 124 38.26 19.77 12.60
C ASP A 124 37.00 20.36 11.94
N GLU A 125 37.16 21.15 10.88
CA GLU A 125 36.00 21.70 10.17
C GLU A 125 35.23 20.62 9.40
N ILE A 126 35.92 19.63 8.80
CA ILE A 126 35.25 18.48 8.16
C ILE A 126 34.40 17.72 9.18
N LEU A 127 34.94 17.43 10.36
CA LEU A 127 34.20 16.73 11.41
C LEU A 127 32.94 17.49 11.81
N LYS A 128 33.05 18.80 12.00
CA LYS A 128 31.91 19.66 12.33
C LYS A 128 30.84 19.67 11.24
N LEU A 129 31.23 19.78 9.97
CA LEU A 129 30.31 19.75 8.83
C LEU A 129 29.61 18.39 8.69
N LEU A 130 30.35 17.29 8.87
CA LEU A 130 29.81 15.93 8.86
C LEU A 130 28.81 15.70 9.99
N GLU A 131 29.10 16.18 11.21
CA GLU A 131 28.18 16.09 12.35
C GLU A 131 26.88 16.86 12.11
N VAL A 132 26.96 18.06 11.52
CA VAL A 132 25.77 18.83 11.12
C VAL A 132 24.97 18.06 10.06
N MET A 133 25.63 17.55 9.00
CA MET A 133 24.98 16.76 7.96
C MET A 133 24.30 15.51 8.54
N GLN A 134 25.01 14.78 9.41
CA GLN A 134 24.51 13.56 10.05
C GLN A 134 23.29 13.82 10.94
N SER A 135 23.29 14.92 11.71
CA SER A 135 22.15 15.31 12.52
C SER A 135 20.91 15.59 11.66
N ARG A 136 21.07 16.36 10.57
CA ARG A 136 19.96 16.67 9.63
C ARG A 136 19.43 15.43 8.93
N ILE A 137 20.32 14.55 8.46
CA ILE A 137 19.95 13.28 7.84
C ILE A 137 19.21 12.37 8.82
N THR A 138 19.66 12.30 10.07
CA THR A 138 19.00 11.48 11.11
C THR A 138 17.58 11.96 11.36
N ASN A 139 17.38 13.27 11.51
CA ASN A 139 16.05 13.85 11.73
C ASN A 139 15.10 13.57 10.56
N LYS A 140 15.56 13.75 9.31
CA LYS A 140 14.74 13.49 8.12
C LYS A 140 14.40 12.01 7.93
N LYS A 141 15.37 11.14 8.18
CA LYS A 141 15.15 9.68 8.20
C LYS A 141 14.06 9.32 9.21
N GLN A 142 14.07 9.92 10.40
CA GLN A 142 13.06 9.65 11.43
C GLN A 142 11.65 10.01 10.91
N SER A 143 11.47 11.20 10.34
CA SER A 143 10.18 11.62 9.76
C SER A 143 9.68 10.64 8.68
N VAL A 144 10.56 10.21 7.78
CA VAL A 144 10.22 9.21 6.74
C VAL A 144 9.85 7.86 7.35
N THR A 145 10.57 7.43 8.38
CA THR A 145 10.30 6.15 9.08
C THR A 145 8.92 6.18 9.76
N GLU A 146 8.59 7.30 10.42
CA GLU A 146 7.30 7.51 11.08
C GLU A 146 6.14 7.57 10.09
N PHE A 147 6.33 8.26 8.96
CA PHE A 147 5.35 8.26 7.87
C PHE A 147 5.12 6.86 7.30
N LEU A 148 6.20 6.11 7.03
CA LEU A 148 6.09 4.74 6.53
C LEU A 148 5.33 3.83 7.50
N ALA A 149 5.54 3.97 8.81
CA ALA A 149 4.78 3.24 9.81
C ALA A 149 3.28 3.61 9.78
N THR A 150 2.98 4.91 9.73
CA THR A 150 1.60 5.42 9.63
C THR A 150 0.89 4.87 8.38
N LEU A 151 1.58 4.88 7.24
CA LEU A 151 1.03 4.36 5.99
C LEU A 151 0.77 2.85 6.07
N LYS A 152 1.67 2.08 6.67
CA LYS A 152 1.49 0.62 6.85
C LYS A 152 0.28 0.30 7.72
N ASP A 153 0.09 1.04 8.80
CA ASP A 153 -1.06 0.85 9.68
C ASP A 153 -2.37 1.22 8.96
N TYR A 154 -2.41 2.37 8.28
CA TYR A 154 -3.54 2.76 7.43
C TYR A 154 -3.92 1.65 6.43
N MET A 155 -2.92 1.09 5.75
CA MET A 155 -3.10 0.04 4.75
C MET A 155 -3.65 -1.26 5.32
N LYS A 156 -3.15 -1.64 6.49
CA LYS A 156 -3.65 -2.80 7.23
C LYS A 156 -5.11 -2.60 7.63
N ASP A 157 -5.46 -1.40 8.08
CA ASP A 157 -6.83 -1.07 8.48
C ASP A 157 -7.78 -1.06 7.29
N VAL A 158 -7.37 -0.51 6.14
CA VAL A 158 -8.12 -0.56 4.88
C VAL A 158 -8.34 -2.00 4.42
N THR A 159 -7.29 -2.82 4.46
CA THR A 159 -7.37 -4.26 4.14
C THR A 159 -8.38 -4.99 5.02
N THR A 160 -8.33 -4.70 6.32
CA THR A 160 -9.23 -5.31 7.30
C THR A 160 -10.68 -4.91 7.05
N SER A 161 -10.95 -3.63 6.78
CA SER A 161 -12.30 -3.14 6.46
C SER A 161 -12.83 -3.76 5.16
N SER A 162 -12.01 -3.87 4.12
CA SER A 162 -12.38 -4.52 2.85
C SER A 162 -12.80 -5.99 3.06
N GLN A 163 -12.01 -6.75 3.83
CA GLN A 163 -12.34 -8.15 4.15
C GLN A 163 -13.62 -8.26 4.99
N GLN A 164 -13.84 -7.32 5.91
CA GLN A 164 -15.07 -7.27 6.71
C GLN A 164 -16.30 -7.02 5.82
N LEU A 165 -16.24 -6.05 4.91
CA LEU A 165 -17.34 -5.79 3.96
C LEU A 165 -17.55 -6.95 2.99
N GLN A 166 -16.49 -7.63 2.55
CA GLN A 166 -16.60 -8.86 1.75
C GLN A 166 -17.39 -9.96 2.47
N ASN A 167 -17.19 -10.09 3.78
CA ASN A 167 -17.93 -11.05 4.60
C ASN A 167 -19.41 -10.66 4.74
N ASP A 168 -19.69 -9.37 4.96
CA ASP A 168 -21.07 -8.87 5.03
C ASP A 168 -21.83 -9.09 3.71
N ARG A 169 -21.17 -8.81 2.59
CA ARG A 169 -21.70 -9.04 1.24
C ARG A 169 -22.11 -10.50 1.03
N MET A 170 -21.43 -11.47 1.63
CA MET A 170 -21.86 -12.88 1.56
C MET A 170 -23.23 -13.10 2.20
N GLY A 171 -23.55 -12.36 3.27
CA GLY A 171 -24.87 -12.36 3.90
C GLY A 171 -25.94 -11.79 2.97
N VAL A 172 -25.67 -10.64 2.36
CA VAL A 172 -26.56 -10.03 1.35
C VAL A 172 -26.80 -11.00 0.18
N GLN A 173 -25.72 -11.60 -0.34
CA GLN A 173 -25.78 -12.58 -1.41
C GLN A 173 -26.64 -13.80 -1.05
N ALA A 174 -26.46 -14.34 0.16
CA ALA A 174 -27.23 -15.51 0.61
C ALA A 174 -28.73 -15.22 0.64
N THR A 175 -29.14 -14.02 1.09
CA THR A 175 -30.55 -13.61 1.05
C THR A 175 -31.06 -13.45 -0.38
N MET A 176 -30.27 -12.83 -1.27
CA MET A 176 -30.61 -12.72 -2.69
C MET A 176 -30.79 -14.09 -3.35
N ASP A 177 -29.91 -15.05 -3.04
CA ASP A 177 -30.00 -16.42 -3.57
C ASP A 177 -31.25 -17.15 -3.06
N GLY A 178 -31.67 -16.89 -1.81
CA GLY A 178 -32.94 -17.37 -1.27
C GLY A 178 -34.16 -16.83 -2.04
N TYR A 179 -34.15 -15.55 -2.42
CA TYR A 179 -35.21 -14.99 -3.26
C TYR A 179 -35.19 -15.54 -4.68
N ARG A 180 -34.01 -15.72 -5.30
CA ARG A 180 -33.90 -16.34 -6.62
C ARG A 180 -34.50 -17.74 -6.63
N ALA A 181 -34.16 -18.58 -5.64
CA ALA A 181 -34.74 -19.91 -5.50
C ALA A 181 -36.27 -19.89 -5.29
N SER A 182 -36.77 -18.90 -4.55
CA SER A 182 -38.22 -18.71 -4.34
C SER A 182 -38.92 -18.30 -5.63
N LEU A 183 -38.33 -17.40 -6.42
CA LEU A 183 -38.85 -17.01 -7.74
C LEU A 183 -38.89 -18.20 -8.71
N ASP A 184 -37.83 -19.00 -8.78
CA ASP A 184 -37.79 -20.20 -9.62
C ASP A 184 -38.96 -21.14 -9.30
N SER A 185 -39.20 -21.41 -8.01
CA SER A 185 -40.32 -22.23 -7.54
C SER A 185 -41.69 -21.62 -7.89
N LEU A 186 -41.85 -20.30 -7.79
CA LEU A 186 -43.10 -19.62 -8.15
C LEU A 186 -43.35 -19.68 -9.66
N TYR A 187 -42.32 -19.52 -10.48
CA TYR A 187 -42.44 -19.65 -11.93
C TYR A 187 -42.81 -21.07 -12.36
N ASP A 188 -42.25 -22.09 -11.73
CA ASP A 188 -42.65 -23.49 -11.96
C ASP A 188 -44.13 -23.72 -11.61
N GLN A 189 -44.62 -23.13 -10.52
CA GLN A 189 -46.03 -23.22 -10.13
C GLN A 189 -46.95 -22.47 -11.10
N LEU A 190 -46.54 -21.28 -11.56
CA LEU A 190 -47.27 -20.49 -12.56
C LEU A 190 -47.41 -21.23 -13.89
N TYR A 191 -46.35 -21.92 -14.33
CA TYR A 191 -46.36 -22.70 -15.56
C TYR A 191 -47.35 -23.87 -15.50
N ASN A 192 -47.48 -24.48 -14.32
CA ASN A 192 -48.29 -25.69 -14.15
C ASN A 192 -49.74 -25.42 -13.72
N THR A 193 -50.07 -24.22 -13.24
CA THR A 193 -51.42 -23.95 -12.72
C THR A 193 -52.46 -23.71 -13.82
N THR A 194 -53.60 -24.37 -13.68
CA THR A 194 -54.78 -24.17 -14.53
C THR A 194 -55.87 -23.30 -13.88
N SER A 195 -55.67 -22.87 -12.62
CA SER A 195 -56.64 -22.07 -11.88
C SER A 195 -56.28 -20.59 -11.96
N ASP A 196 -57.21 -19.76 -12.45
CA ASP A 196 -56.99 -18.32 -12.59
C ASP A 196 -56.79 -17.63 -11.23
N THR A 197 -57.52 -18.03 -10.19
CA THR A 197 -57.34 -17.48 -8.84
C THR A 197 -55.98 -17.84 -8.24
N VAL A 198 -55.50 -19.06 -8.48
CA VAL A 198 -54.16 -19.46 -8.02
C VAL A 198 -53.09 -18.72 -8.81
N ARG A 199 -53.29 -18.54 -10.12
CA ARG A 199 -52.38 -17.76 -10.97
C ARG A 199 -52.21 -16.34 -10.46
N GLU A 200 -53.32 -15.64 -10.20
CA GLU A 200 -53.30 -14.27 -9.66
C GLU A 200 -52.53 -14.17 -8.33
N GLN A 201 -52.72 -15.14 -7.43
CA GLN A 201 -51.97 -15.20 -6.16
C GLN A 201 -50.47 -15.40 -6.35
N LEU A 202 -50.08 -16.31 -7.26
CA LEU A 202 -48.68 -16.59 -7.56
C LEU A 202 -48.01 -15.39 -8.27
N GLU A 203 -48.73 -14.69 -9.16
CA GLU A 203 -48.25 -13.47 -9.81
C GLU A 203 -47.98 -12.36 -8.77
N ASN A 204 -48.89 -12.16 -7.81
CA ASN A 204 -48.70 -11.20 -6.74
C ASN A 204 -47.49 -11.55 -5.86
N GLN A 205 -47.32 -12.82 -5.46
CA GLN A 205 -46.14 -13.26 -4.70
C GLN A 205 -44.84 -13.09 -5.50
N THR A 206 -44.87 -13.37 -6.80
CA THR A 206 -43.71 -13.19 -7.69
C THR A 206 -43.32 -11.72 -7.76
N ALA A 207 -44.29 -10.81 -7.87
CA ALA A 207 -44.05 -9.38 -7.86
C ALA A 207 -43.44 -8.89 -6.54
N GLU A 208 -43.99 -9.33 -5.40
CA GLU A 208 -43.47 -8.98 -4.06
C GLU A 208 -42.01 -9.43 -3.87
N ILE A 209 -41.69 -10.67 -4.24
CA ILE A 209 -40.31 -11.19 -4.13
C ILE A 209 -39.37 -10.47 -5.10
N SER A 210 -39.84 -10.15 -6.31
CA SER A 210 -39.04 -9.42 -7.29
C SER A 210 -38.65 -8.02 -6.79
N ILE A 211 -39.56 -7.30 -6.12
CA ILE A 211 -39.26 -6.01 -5.48
C ILE A 211 -38.20 -6.18 -4.39
N LYS A 212 -38.36 -7.18 -3.51
CA LYS A 212 -37.37 -7.44 -2.44
C LYS A 212 -35.98 -7.76 -3.00
N LEU A 213 -35.90 -8.51 -4.09
CA LEU A 213 -34.63 -8.88 -4.71
C LEU A 213 -34.01 -7.72 -5.51
N TYR A 214 -34.70 -7.23 -6.53
CA TYR A 214 -34.14 -6.34 -7.55
C TYR A 214 -34.17 -4.87 -7.14
N ASP A 215 -35.21 -4.42 -6.43
CA ASP A 215 -35.33 -3.01 -6.04
C ASP A 215 -34.62 -2.73 -4.70
N ASN A 216 -34.59 -3.72 -3.80
CA ASN A 216 -34.11 -3.51 -2.43
C ASN A 216 -32.72 -4.11 -2.14
N LEU A 217 -32.37 -5.31 -2.61
CA LEU A 217 -31.08 -5.95 -2.29
C LEU A 217 -30.02 -5.80 -3.38
N GLU A 218 -30.38 -5.93 -4.66
CA GLU A 218 -29.42 -5.82 -5.75
C GLU A 218 -28.65 -4.48 -5.78
N PRO A 219 -29.26 -3.32 -5.51
CA PRO A 219 -28.55 -2.05 -5.45
C PRO A 219 -27.50 -2.02 -4.33
N LEU A 220 -27.84 -2.56 -3.15
CA LEU A 220 -26.90 -2.68 -2.02
C LEU A 220 -25.72 -3.58 -2.39
N TYR A 221 -26.00 -4.77 -2.92
CA TYR A 221 -24.97 -5.73 -3.33
C TYR A 221 -24.03 -5.15 -4.40
N LYS A 222 -24.58 -4.36 -5.33
CA LYS A 222 -23.80 -3.67 -6.36
C LYS A 222 -22.88 -2.63 -5.73
N ASP A 223 -23.38 -1.83 -4.80
CA ASP A 223 -22.55 -0.81 -4.14
C ASP A 223 -21.44 -1.45 -3.30
N GLU A 224 -21.73 -2.53 -2.57
CA GLU A 224 -20.71 -3.30 -1.84
C GLU A 224 -19.58 -3.77 -2.76
N ASN A 225 -19.93 -4.33 -3.92
CA ASN A 225 -18.93 -4.74 -4.91
C ASN A 225 -18.12 -3.57 -5.43
N VAL A 226 -18.75 -2.45 -5.76
CA VAL A 226 -18.04 -1.24 -6.22
C VAL A 226 -17.06 -0.76 -5.15
N MET A 227 -17.44 -0.73 -3.86
CA MET A 227 -16.53 -0.35 -2.79
C MET A 227 -15.36 -1.33 -2.63
N ILE A 228 -15.66 -2.62 -2.58
CA ILE A 228 -14.66 -3.68 -2.46
C ILE A 228 -13.67 -3.60 -3.62
N ASP A 229 -14.15 -3.45 -4.86
CA ASP A 229 -13.31 -3.33 -6.04
C ASP A 229 -12.52 -2.02 -6.06
N SER A 230 -13.10 -0.92 -5.56
CA SER A 230 -12.40 0.35 -5.44
C SER A 230 -11.24 0.28 -4.45
N ILE A 231 -11.45 -0.41 -3.33
CA ILE A 231 -10.39 -0.58 -2.32
C ILE A 231 -9.35 -1.58 -2.81
N ASN A 232 -9.79 -2.67 -3.42
CA ASN A 232 -8.90 -3.73 -3.88
C ASN A 232 -8.17 -3.35 -5.18
N GLY A 233 -8.65 -2.39 -5.96
CA GLY A 233 -8.07 -2.01 -7.25
C GLY A 233 -8.27 -3.06 -8.36
N VAL A 234 -7.82 -2.72 -9.58
CA VAL A 234 -7.85 -3.60 -10.76
C VAL A 234 -6.39 -3.97 -11.09
N ASN A 235 -6.04 -5.27 -10.98
CA ASN A 235 -4.69 -5.87 -10.98
C ASN A 235 -3.93 -5.78 -9.63
N ASP A 236 -4.03 -6.85 -8.82
CA ASP A 236 -3.22 -7.16 -7.62
C ASP A 236 -3.57 -6.54 -6.25
N GLY A 237 -4.81 -6.10 -6.00
CA GLY A 237 -5.31 -5.98 -4.62
C GLY A 237 -4.80 -4.77 -3.80
N VAL A 238 -5.66 -4.26 -2.92
CA VAL A 238 -5.51 -3.24 -1.85
C VAL A 238 -4.40 -2.20 -2.05
N LEU A 239 -4.40 -1.43 -3.13
CA LEU A 239 -3.51 -0.27 -3.28
C LEU A 239 -2.03 -0.69 -3.44
N ASN A 240 -1.70 -1.11 -4.66
CA ASN A 240 -0.38 -1.17 -5.32
C ASN A 240 0.85 -1.43 -4.45
N VAL A 241 1.08 -2.65 -3.94
CA VAL A 241 2.32 -3.15 -3.28
C VAL A 241 3.64 -2.47 -3.73
N GLY A 242 3.77 -2.10 -5.01
CA GLY A 242 4.90 -1.33 -5.55
C GLY A 242 5.24 -0.01 -4.84
N TRP A 243 4.27 0.73 -4.29
CA TRP A 243 4.54 1.98 -3.54
C TRP A 243 5.19 1.77 -2.18
N ILE A 244 4.78 0.72 -1.45
CA ILE A 244 5.31 0.35 -0.15
C ILE A 244 6.73 -0.14 -0.37
N ILE A 245 6.97 -0.95 -1.41
CA ILE A 245 8.31 -1.33 -1.83
C ILE A 245 9.16 -0.08 -2.10
N SER A 246 8.63 0.90 -2.84
CA SER A 246 9.35 2.15 -3.14
C SER A 246 9.72 2.96 -1.90
N LEU A 247 8.80 3.07 -0.94
CA LEU A 247 9.03 3.80 0.31
C LEU A 247 9.94 3.01 1.28
N GLU A 248 9.85 1.68 1.28
CA GLU A 248 10.76 0.79 2.02
C GLU A 248 12.18 0.85 1.48
N ASP A 249 12.34 0.88 0.16
CA ASP A 249 13.62 1.07 -0.52
C ASP A 249 14.20 2.45 -0.16
N MET A 250 13.37 3.50 -0.18
CA MET A 250 13.78 4.84 0.25
C MET A 250 14.26 4.84 1.71
N ASN A 251 13.50 4.22 2.62
CA ASN A 251 13.87 4.10 4.03
C ASN A 251 15.17 3.29 4.25
N THR A 252 15.39 2.27 3.42
CA THR A 252 16.64 1.50 3.41
C THR A 252 17.81 2.37 2.97
N ASN A 253 17.65 3.17 1.92
CA ASN A 253 18.68 4.11 1.45
C ASN A 253 19.02 5.16 2.52
N TRP A 254 18.01 5.71 3.23
CA TRP A 254 18.23 6.59 4.38
C TRP A 254 19.07 5.93 5.47
N THR A 255 18.81 4.66 5.76
CA THR A 255 19.56 3.89 6.77
C THR A 255 21.00 3.65 6.36
N ILE A 256 21.23 3.37 5.08
CA ILE A 256 22.58 3.21 4.51
C ILE A 256 23.35 4.54 4.62
N LEU A 257 22.74 5.66 4.23
CA LEU A 257 23.36 6.99 4.29
C LEU A 257 23.75 7.38 5.73
N ASP A 258 22.82 7.24 6.68
CA ASP A 258 23.08 7.50 8.10
C ASP A 258 24.24 6.64 8.66
N THR A 259 24.26 5.35 8.30
CA THR A 259 25.34 4.44 8.71
C THR A 259 26.70 4.83 8.12
N LYS A 260 26.73 5.23 6.84
CA LYS A 260 27.97 5.67 6.17
C LYS A 260 28.52 6.95 6.81
N LEU A 261 27.66 7.94 7.09
CA LEU A 261 28.06 9.18 7.78
C LEU A 261 28.61 8.90 9.17
N LYS A 262 27.93 8.09 9.98
CA LYS A 262 28.41 7.71 11.33
C LYS A 262 29.78 7.03 11.29
N LYS A 263 29.98 6.11 10.34
CA LYS A 263 31.28 5.42 10.15
C LYS A 263 32.38 6.40 9.73
N LEU A 264 32.12 7.29 8.78
CA LEU A 264 33.09 8.29 8.33
C LEU A 264 33.50 9.22 9.48
N ILE A 265 32.53 9.73 10.25
CA ILE A 265 32.79 10.56 11.44
C ILE A 265 33.66 9.81 12.45
N GLN A 266 33.31 8.56 12.76
CA GLN A 266 34.05 7.77 13.74
C GLN A 266 35.48 7.47 13.27
N ASN A 267 35.65 7.05 12.01
CA ASN A 267 36.97 6.80 11.41
C ASN A 267 37.85 8.05 11.48
N MET A 268 37.31 9.23 11.19
CA MET A 268 38.05 10.48 11.30
C MET A 268 38.41 10.83 12.74
N LYS A 269 37.51 10.60 13.71
CA LYS A 269 37.80 10.84 15.13
C LYS A 269 38.94 9.95 15.63
N ASP A 270 38.91 8.67 15.30
CA ASP A 270 39.84 7.66 15.83
C ASP A 270 41.21 7.68 15.15
N ALA A 271 41.28 8.14 13.90
CA ALA A 271 42.53 8.17 13.14
C ALA A 271 43.47 9.28 13.63
N SER A 272 44.70 8.87 14.00
CA SER A 272 45.81 9.78 14.29
C SER A 272 46.33 10.48 13.01
N ASP A 273 46.37 9.75 11.90
CA ASP A 273 46.72 10.27 10.57
C ASP A 273 45.59 9.98 9.58
N ILE A 274 45.16 11.00 8.85
CA ILE A 274 44.07 10.92 7.88
C ILE A 274 44.62 10.59 6.49
N ASN A 275 44.12 9.50 5.90
CA ASN A 275 44.29 9.26 4.47
C ASN A 275 43.17 9.97 3.70
N TRP A 276 43.51 11.14 3.14
CA TRP A 276 42.58 12.01 2.43
C TRP A 276 41.96 11.39 1.17
N THR A 277 42.62 10.41 0.53
CA THR A 277 42.04 9.66 -0.58
C THR A 277 40.85 8.84 -0.10
N PHE A 278 40.99 8.11 1.02
CA PHE A 278 39.87 7.36 1.58
C PHE A 278 38.70 8.25 2.02
N ILE A 279 38.98 9.44 2.58
CA ILE A 279 37.91 10.40 2.94
C ILE A 279 37.16 10.87 1.69
N THR A 280 37.87 11.09 0.58
CA THR A 280 37.27 11.51 -0.70
C THR A 280 36.36 10.40 -1.26
N ASP A 281 36.81 9.14 -1.21
CA ASP A 281 36.05 7.98 -1.66
C ASP A 281 34.79 7.75 -0.80
N ASP A 282 34.94 7.84 0.53
CA ASP A 282 33.82 7.72 1.47
C ASP A 282 32.77 8.84 1.24
N MET A 283 33.21 10.07 1.05
CA MET A 283 32.32 11.19 0.74
C MET A 283 31.61 11.01 -0.60
N SER A 284 32.29 10.51 -1.63
CA SER A 284 31.66 10.20 -2.93
C SER A 284 30.51 9.19 -2.75
N THR A 285 30.72 8.21 -1.88
CA THR A 285 29.70 7.21 -1.56
C THR A 285 28.53 7.79 -0.75
N VAL A 286 28.78 8.76 0.13
CA VAL A 286 27.73 9.52 0.84
C VAL A 286 26.87 10.30 -0.16
N LYS A 287 27.51 10.95 -1.14
CA LYS A 287 26.81 11.69 -2.20
C LYS A 287 25.95 10.78 -3.08
N GLU A 288 26.49 9.65 -3.53
CA GLU A 288 25.73 8.68 -4.34
C GLU A 288 24.47 8.19 -3.59
N ALA A 289 24.62 7.88 -2.30
CA ALA A 289 23.48 7.46 -1.48
C ALA A 289 22.42 8.56 -1.34
N TRP A 290 22.82 9.83 -1.18
CA TRP A 290 21.90 10.96 -1.18
C TRP A 290 21.21 11.17 -2.52
N ASP A 291 21.97 11.19 -3.62
CA ASP A 291 21.44 11.43 -4.96
C ASP A 291 20.41 10.35 -5.35
N ASN A 292 20.61 9.09 -4.91
CA ASN A 292 19.62 8.02 -5.06
C ASN A 292 18.32 8.27 -4.27
N ILE A 293 18.41 8.73 -3.02
CA ILE A 293 17.24 9.12 -2.21
C ILE A 293 16.49 10.26 -2.88
N TYR A 294 17.21 11.29 -3.31
CA TYR A 294 16.65 12.47 -3.95
C TYR A 294 15.90 12.10 -5.23
N LYS A 295 16.55 11.36 -6.13
CA LYS A 295 15.94 10.91 -7.38
C LYS A 295 14.69 10.07 -7.14
N ARG A 296 14.74 9.14 -6.18
CA ARG A 296 13.57 8.32 -5.85
C ARG A 296 12.41 9.15 -5.29
N THR A 297 12.73 10.23 -4.58
CA THR A 297 11.72 11.16 -4.06
C THR A 297 11.08 11.99 -5.17
N GLU A 298 11.80 12.31 -6.25
CA GLU A 298 11.22 12.97 -7.43
C GLU A 298 10.20 12.09 -8.16
N GLU A 299 10.38 10.76 -8.11
CA GLU A 299 9.53 9.76 -8.76
C GLU A 299 8.25 9.41 -7.97
N LEU A 300 8.12 9.83 -6.70
CA LEU A 300 6.93 9.63 -5.84
C LEU A 300 5.82 10.61 -6.19
#